data_AF-A0A7G6TVI1-F1
#
_entry.id   AF-A0A7G6TVI1-F1
#
_cell.length_a   1.000
_cell.length_b   1.000
_cell.length_c   1.000
_cell.angle_alpha   90.00
_cell.angle_beta   90.00
_cell.angle_gamma   90.00
#
_symmetry.space_group_name_H-M   'P 1'
#
loop_
_entity.id
_entity.type
_entity.pdbx_description
1 polymer ?
#
loop_
_entity_poly.entity_id
_entity_poly.type
_entity_poly.pdbx_seq_one_letter_code
_entity_poly.pdbx_strand_id
1 'polypeptide(L)'
;MTTTKKLYCDGVYVCDYESNDDLDDDQMAVIQILKQRGLHKEVTLEQSIFRQAVSFGTTAAYLWERDLNRVPRQGISIAPFVVNATFALELYLKSISLLHGSKIHGHDLVDLFDSLKADARQSLASAFQFAKWPCDVKDLDQYRVALLKIRKAFVEWRYLHEGNPRAWTHKLAAKSESQRV
;
A
#
# COMPACT_ATOMS: atom_id res chain seq x y z
N MET A 1 28.35 -2.12 26.47
CA MET A 1 29.37 -2.90 25.74
C MET A 1 29.16 -2.58 24.28
N THR A 2 30.21 -2.31 23.50
CA THR A 2 30.04 -2.06 22.06
C THR A 2 30.04 -3.38 21.30
N THR A 3 29.19 -3.48 20.28
CA THR A 3 29.09 -4.62 19.38
C THR A 3 29.31 -4.15 17.95
N THR A 4 30.01 -4.95 17.15
CA THR A 4 30.26 -4.61 15.75
C THR A 4 29.06 -5.05 14.90
N LYS A 5 28.43 -4.11 14.20
CA LYS A 5 27.30 -4.35 13.28
C LYS A 5 27.69 -4.07 11.84
N LYS A 6 27.03 -4.74 10.89
CA LYS A 6 27.23 -4.53 9.45
C LYS A 6 26.26 -3.49 8.92
N LEU A 7 26.78 -2.48 8.22
CA LEU A 7 25.99 -1.48 7.50
C LEU A 7 25.83 -1.89 6.03
N TYR A 8 24.59 -1.89 5.57
CA TYR A 8 24.23 -2.06 4.16
C TYR A 8 23.47 -0.83 3.67
N CYS A 9 23.71 -0.42 2.43
CA CYS A 9 22.97 0.63 1.74
C CYS A 9 22.43 0.03 0.43
N ASP A 10 21.10 0.07 0.23
CA ASP A 10 20.44 -0.53 -0.93
C ASP A 10 20.84 -2.00 -1.17
N GLY A 11 21.01 -2.77 -0.09
CA GLY A 11 21.42 -4.18 -0.12
C GLY A 11 22.92 -4.42 -0.36
N VAL A 12 23.71 -3.37 -0.58
CA VAL A 12 25.16 -3.45 -0.78
C VAL A 12 25.88 -3.21 0.56
N TYR A 13 26.81 -4.09 0.90
CA TYR A 13 27.64 -3.93 2.10
C TYR A 13 28.50 -2.66 1.99
N VAL A 14 28.50 -1.85 3.04
CA VAL A 14 29.24 -0.58 3.11
C VAL A 14 30.46 -0.73 4.00
N CYS A 15 30.24 -1.07 5.27
CA CYS A 15 31.29 -1.31 6.27
C CYS A 15 30.71 -1.94 7.53
N ASP A 16 31.61 -2.28 8.45
CA ASP A 16 31.26 -2.56 9.83
C ASP A 16 31.29 -1.24 10.63
N TYR A 17 30.47 -1.12 11.67
CA TYR A 17 30.46 0.01 12.59
C TYR A 17 30.27 -0.46 14.04
N GLU A 18 30.80 0.31 14.98
CA GLU A 18 30.62 0.08 16.40
C GLU A 18 29.25 0.59 16.83
N SER A 19 28.46 -0.31 17.43
CA SER A 19 27.14 -0.04 17.98
C SER A 19 27.19 -0.15 19.50
N ASN A 20 26.44 0.69 20.20
CA ASN A 20 26.19 0.57 21.64
C ASN A 20 24.83 -0.07 21.94
N ASP A 21 24.16 -0.64 20.93
CA ASP A 21 22.79 -1.17 20.98
C ASP A 21 21.71 -0.14 21.37
N ASP A 22 22.01 1.14 21.26
CA ASP A 22 21.02 2.21 21.29
C ASP A 22 20.60 2.59 19.85
N LEU A 23 19.29 2.63 19.60
CA LEU A 23 18.75 2.83 18.26
C LEU A 23 19.01 4.24 17.72
N ASP A 24 18.95 5.25 18.58
CA ASP A 24 19.10 6.65 18.17
C ASP A 24 20.58 6.94 17.89
N ASP A 25 21.48 6.47 18.76
CA ASP A 25 22.92 6.57 18.55
C ASP A 25 23.38 5.80 17.30
N ASP A 26 22.89 4.57 17.10
CA ASP A 26 23.17 3.76 15.90
C ASP A 26 22.70 4.49 14.63
N GLN A 27 21.49 5.07 14.67
CA GLN A 27 20.95 5.82 13.53
C GLN A 27 21.82 7.04 13.20
N MET A 28 22.24 7.80 14.21
CA MET A 28 23.13 8.96 14.02
C MET A 28 24.48 8.55 13.43
N ALA A 29 25.11 7.49 13.98
CA ALA A 29 26.38 6.97 13.50
C ALA A 29 26.28 6.51 12.04
N VAL A 30 25.24 5.74 11.70
CA VAL A 30 24.98 5.26 10.34
C VAL A 30 24.76 6.42 9.37
N ILE A 31 23.92 7.40 9.71
CA ILE A 31 23.69 8.58 8.87
C ILE A 31 25.00 9.31 8.60
N GLN A 32 25.84 9.49 9.63
CA GLN A 32 27.12 10.18 9.48
C GLN A 32 28.07 9.41 8.55
N ILE A 33 28.16 8.08 8.68
CA ILE A 33 28.96 7.23 7.78
C ILE A 33 28.46 7.35 6.34
N LEU A 34 27.14 7.30 6.13
CA LEU A 34 26.56 7.41 4.79
C LEU A 34 26.82 8.81 4.19
N LYS A 35 26.76 9.88 4.99
CA LYS A 35 27.08 11.25 4.56
C LYS A 35 28.55 11.38 4.16
N GLN A 36 29.47 10.88 4.99
CA GLN A 36 30.91 10.89 4.71
C GLN A 36 31.27 10.14 3.42
N ARG A 37 30.53 9.09 3.10
CA ARG A 37 30.75 8.28 1.89
C ARG A 37 29.98 8.79 0.66
N GLY A 38 29.25 9.90 0.77
CA GLY A 38 28.42 10.42 -0.32
C GLY A 38 27.26 9.49 -0.71
N LEU A 39 26.89 8.54 0.17
CA LEU A 39 25.81 7.57 -0.04
C LEU A 39 24.48 8.05 0.53
N HIS A 40 24.51 9.02 1.45
CA HIS A 40 23.29 9.57 2.03
C HIS A 40 22.52 10.41 1.02
N LYS A 41 21.22 10.12 0.89
CA LYS A 41 20.27 10.93 0.12
C LYS A 41 19.23 11.46 1.09
N GLU A 42 19.03 12.78 1.10
CA GLU A 42 17.91 13.37 1.81
C GLU A 42 16.61 12.87 1.16
N VAL A 43 15.70 12.40 2.00
CA VAL A 43 14.39 11.87 1.58
C VAL A 43 13.33 12.70 2.26
N THR A 44 12.48 13.34 1.47
CA THR A 44 11.35 14.09 2.01
C THR A 44 10.28 13.15 2.57
N LEU A 45 9.38 13.65 3.41
CA LEU A 45 8.35 12.82 4.05
C LEU A 45 7.43 12.16 3.01
N GLU A 46 7.00 12.91 2.00
CA GLU A 46 6.17 12.42 0.91
C GLU A 46 6.90 11.35 0.07
N GLN A 47 8.21 11.50 -0.15
CA GLN A 47 9.03 10.49 -0.82
C GLN A 47 9.15 9.21 0.02
N SER A 48 9.34 9.33 1.33
CA SER A 48 9.40 8.19 2.25
C SER A 48 8.08 7.39 2.24
N ILE A 49 6.94 8.09 2.35
CA ILE A 49 5.61 7.47 2.30
C ILE A 49 5.34 6.85 0.93
N PHE A 50 5.70 7.54 -0.16
CA PHE A 50 5.59 6.99 -1.51
C PHE A 50 6.39 5.69 -1.69
N ARG A 51 7.64 5.63 -1.20
CA ARG A 51 8.45 4.40 -1.26
C ARG A 51 7.82 3.24 -0.49
N GLN A 52 7.21 3.51 0.66
CA GLN A 52 6.44 2.49 1.38
C GLN A 52 5.22 2.03 0.56
N ALA A 53 4.48 2.96 -0.04
CA ALA A 53 3.36 2.64 -0.92
C ALA A 53 3.78 1.74 -2.09
N VAL A 54 4.93 2.01 -2.70
CA VAL A 54 5.53 1.15 -3.74
C VAL A 54 5.83 -0.24 -3.21
N SER A 55 6.43 -0.37 -2.02
CA SER A 55 6.74 -1.69 -1.44
C SER A 55 5.49 -2.56 -1.24
N PHE A 56 4.42 -2.00 -0.66
CA PHE A 56 3.15 -2.71 -0.51
C PHE A 56 2.48 -2.98 -1.86
N GLY A 57 2.50 -2.01 -2.78
CA GLY A 57 1.92 -2.15 -4.12
C GLY A 57 2.60 -3.24 -4.95
N THR A 58 3.94 -3.30 -4.94
CA THR A 58 4.73 -4.34 -5.60
C THR A 58 4.44 -5.71 -5.00
N THR A 59 4.30 -5.80 -3.67
CA THR A 59 3.93 -7.06 -3.01
C THR A 59 2.53 -7.53 -3.44
N ALA A 60 1.56 -6.63 -3.52
CA ALA A 60 0.24 -6.95 -4.04
C ALA A 60 0.30 -7.41 -5.51
N ALA A 61 1.05 -6.71 -6.37
CA ALA A 61 1.22 -7.09 -7.77
C ALA A 61 1.86 -8.48 -7.92
N TYR A 62 2.88 -8.78 -7.12
CA TYR A 62 3.53 -10.10 -7.09
C TYR A 62 2.54 -11.22 -6.73
N LEU A 63 1.72 -11.03 -5.69
CA LEU A 63 0.70 -11.99 -5.28
C LEU A 63 -0.36 -12.19 -6.38
N TRP A 64 -0.76 -11.10 -7.05
CA TRP A 64 -1.68 -11.18 -8.17
C TRP A 64 -1.12 -12.02 -9.31
N GLU A 65 0.08 -11.68 -9.80
CA GLU A 65 0.71 -12.32 -10.95
C GLU A 65 1.04 -13.81 -10.72
N ARG A 66 1.49 -14.13 -9.51
CA ARG A 66 1.88 -15.49 -9.14
C ARG A 66 0.66 -16.39 -8.90
N ASP A 67 -0.33 -15.89 -8.16
CA ASP A 67 -1.32 -16.76 -7.51
C ASP A 67 -2.78 -16.52 -7.93
N LEU A 68 -3.16 -15.27 -8.25
CA LEU A 68 -4.56 -14.90 -8.43
C LEU A 68 -4.95 -14.73 -9.90
N ASN A 69 -3.97 -14.40 -10.76
CA ASN A 69 -4.15 -14.23 -12.20
C ASN A 69 -3.98 -15.53 -13.01
N ARG A 70 -3.68 -16.66 -12.34
CA ARG A 70 -3.50 -17.98 -12.96
C ARG A 70 -4.57 -18.95 -12.48
N VAL A 71 -4.89 -19.95 -13.30
CA VAL A 71 -5.83 -21.03 -12.96
C VAL A 71 -5.04 -22.33 -12.76
N PRO A 72 -5.25 -23.09 -11.67
CA PRO A 72 -6.15 -22.80 -10.57
C PRO A 72 -5.65 -21.63 -9.68
N ARG A 73 -6.59 -20.80 -9.21
CA ARG A 73 -6.27 -19.65 -8.35
C ARG A 73 -5.90 -20.13 -6.95
N GLN A 74 -4.83 -19.59 -6.36
CA GLN A 74 -4.45 -19.93 -5.00
C GLN A 74 -5.11 -18.98 -3.99
N GLY A 75 -6.16 -19.47 -3.32
CA GLY A 75 -6.97 -18.66 -2.40
C GLY A 75 -6.20 -18.08 -1.20
N ILE A 76 -5.08 -18.71 -0.80
CA ILE A 76 -4.24 -18.26 0.33
C ILE A 76 -3.70 -16.84 0.14
N SER A 77 -3.55 -16.40 -1.12
CA SER A 77 -2.98 -15.10 -1.45
C SER A 77 -4.00 -13.97 -1.55
N ILE A 78 -5.30 -14.27 -1.47
CA ILE A 78 -6.37 -13.26 -1.55
C ILE A 78 -6.25 -12.26 -0.41
N ALA A 79 -6.13 -12.76 0.82
CA ALA A 79 -6.06 -11.93 2.01
C ALA A 79 -4.81 -11.02 2.02
N PRO A 80 -3.58 -11.55 1.86
CA PRO A 80 -2.39 -10.71 1.72
C PRO A 80 -2.48 -9.72 0.55
N PHE A 81 -3.06 -10.12 -0.59
CA PHE A 81 -3.25 -9.22 -1.73
C PHE A 81 -4.12 -8.02 -1.37
N VAL A 82 -5.30 -8.25 -0.77
CA VAL A 82 -6.24 -7.18 -0.41
C VAL A 82 -5.63 -6.23 0.61
N VAL A 83 -4.93 -6.75 1.64
CA VAL A 83 -4.27 -5.92 2.67
C VAL A 83 -3.19 -5.05 2.06
N ASN A 84 -2.26 -5.64 1.29
CA ASN A 84 -1.17 -4.91 0.66
C ASN A 84 -1.69 -3.86 -0.34
N ALA A 85 -2.68 -4.21 -1.17
CA ALA A 85 -3.26 -3.28 -2.13
C ALA A 85 -3.97 -2.10 -1.45
N THR A 86 -4.75 -2.39 -0.40
CA THR A 86 -5.48 -1.35 0.36
C THR A 86 -4.50 -0.40 1.04
N PHE A 87 -3.49 -0.93 1.71
CA PHE A 87 -2.52 -0.11 2.42
C PHE A 87 -1.61 0.68 1.47
N ALA A 88 -1.24 0.11 0.32
CA ALA A 88 -0.54 0.84 -0.73
C ALA A 88 -1.36 2.05 -1.22
N LEU A 89 -2.65 1.88 -1.50
CA LEU A 89 -3.54 2.96 -1.93
C LEU A 89 -3.68 4.05 -0.87
N GLU A 90 -3.82 3.67 0.41
CA GLU A 90 -3.82 4.61 1.52
C GLU A 90 -2.55 5.49 1.53
N LEU A 91 -1.38 4.87 1.42
CA LEU A 91 -0.10 5.57 1.43
C LEU A 91 0.11 6.43 0.16
N TYR A 92 -0.33 5.96 -1.02
CA TYR A 92 -0.30 6.78 -2.24
C TYR A 92 -1.17 8.04 -2.12
N LEU A 93 -2.39 7.92 -1.59
CA LEU A 93 -3.26 9.08 -1.39
C LEU A 93 -2.66 10.08 -0.40
N LYS A 94 -2.06 9.58 0.69
CA LYS A 94 -1.36 10.41 1.68
C LYS A 94 -0.12 11.10 1.10
N SER A 95 0.67 10.42 0.27
CA SER A 95 1.85 11.02 -0.36
C SER A 95 1.47 12.07 -1.40
N ILE A 96 0.44 11.83 -2.23
CA ILE A 96 -0.11 12.83 -3.14
C ILE A 96 -0.59 14.06 -2.37
N SER A 97 -1.33 13.87 -1.28
CA SER A 97 -1.79 14.97 -0.45
C SER A 97 -0.63 15.81 0.08
N LEU A 98 0.43 15.16 0.59
CA LEU A 98 1.61 15.85 1.11
C LEU A 98 2.38 16.61 0.02
N LEU A 99 2.51 16.03 -1.18
CA LEU A 99 3.11 16.70 -2.34
C LEU A 99 2.39 18.01 -2.68
N HIS A 100 1.08 18.08 -2.41
CA HIS A 100 0.23 19.26 -2.57
C HIS A 100 0.04 20.07 -1.26
N GLY A 101 1.01 19.96 -0.34
CA GLY A 101 1.06 20.77 0.88
C GLY A 101 -0.13 20.53 1.82
N SER A 102 -0.67 19.31 1.84
CA SER A 102 -1.80 18.93 2.69
C SER A 102 -1.52 17.64 3.43
N LYS A 103 -1.69 17.63 4.75
CA LYS A 103 -1.59 16.41 5.54
C LYS A 103 -2.99 15.88 5.84
N ILE A 104 -3.32 14.71 5.32
CA ILE A 104 -4.59 14.02 5.58
C ILE A 104 -4.38 12.83 6.52
N HIS A 105 -5.41 12.56 7.32
CA HIS A 105 -5.43 11.51 8.34
C HIS A 105 -6.59 10.54 8.08
N GLY A 106 -6.55 9.38 8.73
CA GLY A 106 -7.53 8.31 8.52
C GLY A 106 -7.01 7.17 7.66
N HIS A 107 -7.87 6.19 7.43
CA HIS A 107 -7.57 4.94 6.71
C HIS A 107 -8.68 4.53 5.72
N ASP A 108 -9.79 5.27 5.68
CA ASP A 108 -10.84 5.01 4.70
C ASP A 108 -10.43 5.58 3.34
N LEU A 109 -10.27 4.70 2.34
CA LEU A 109 -9.77 5.08 1.02
C LEU A 109 -10.64 6.11 0.31
N VAL A 110 -11.96 6.05 0.50
CA VAL A 110 -12.88 6.97 -0.15
C VAL A 110 -12.79 8.34 0.52
N ASP A 111 -12.76 8.37 1.86
CA ASP A 111 -12.63 9.63 2.60
C ASP A 111 -11.28 10.29 2.34
N LEU A 112 -10.20 9.52 2.24
CA LEU A 112 -8.87 10.03 1.90
C LEU A 112 -8.84 10.65 0.50
N PHE A 113 -9.43 9.98 -0.49
CA PHE A 113 -9.55 10.50 -1.86
C PHE A 113 -10.43 11.77 -1.90
N ASP A 114 -11.57 11.74 -1.21
CA ASP A 114 -12.49 12.88 -1.10
C ASP A 114 -11.89 14.03 -0.27
N SER A 115 -10.82 13.80 0.49
CA SER A 115 -10.09 14.85 1.22
C SER A 115 -8.95 15.50 0.42
N LEU A 116 -8.63 15.00 -0.78
CA LEU A 116 -7.62 15.60 -1.64
C LEU A 116 -8.05 17.01 -2.08
N LYS A 117 -7.11 17.96 -2.01
CA LYS A 117 -7.28 19.32 -2.56
C LYS A 117 -7.50 19.28 -4.08
N ALA A 118 -8.08 20.36 -4.61
CA ALA A 118 -8.44 20.46 -6.03
C ALA A 118 -7.24 20.30 -6.97
N ASP A 119 -6.09 20.88 -6.61
CA ASP A 119 -4.83 20.77 -7.36
C ASP A 119 -4.30 19.32 -7.37
N ALA A 120 -4.36 18.61 -6.24
CA ALA A 120 -4.01 17.20 -6.14
C ALA A 120 -4.91 16.33 -7.02
N ARG A 121 -6.22 16.59 -7.01
CA ARG A 121 -7.19 15.89 -7.89
C ARG A 121 -6.94 16.19 -9.36
N GLN A 122 -6.56 17.42 -9.70
CA GLN A 122 -6.23 17.80 -11.07
C GLN A 122 -4.95 17.10 -11.57
N SER A 123 -3.90 17.02 -10.74
CA SER A 123 -2.70 16.24 -11.04
C SER A 123 -3.04 14.77 -11.30
N LEU A 124 -3.88 14.18 -10.45
CA LEU A 124 -4.31 12.79 -10.61
C LEU A 124 -5.15 12.60 -11.88
N ALA A 125 -6.12 13.48 -12.17
CA ALA A 125 -6.91 13.45 -13.39
C ALA A 125 -6.04 13.55 -14.65
N SER A 126 -5.00 14.38 -14.61
CA SER A 126 -4.05 14.51 -15.71
C SER A 126 -3.25 13.22 -15.89
N ALA A 127 -2.85 12.55 -14.80
CA ALA A 127 -2.16 11.26 -14.87
C ALA A 127 -3.00 10.15 -15.53
N PHE A 128 -4.34 10.18 -15.38
CA PHE A 128 -5.24 9.24 -16.07
C PHE A 128 -5.13 9.32 -17.60
N GLN A 129 -4.79 10.49 -18.17
CA GLN A 129 -4.67 10.66 -19.62
C GLN A 129 -3.45 9.93 -20.20
N PHE A 130 -2.40 9.76 -19.40
CA PHE A 130 -1.12 9.18 -19.84
C PHE A 130 -0.95 7.72 -19.38
N ALA A 131 -1.68 7.30 -18.36
CA ALA A 131 -1.57 5.97 -17.80
C ALA A 131 -2.23 4.91 -18.70
N LYS A 132 -1.46 3.85 -19.02
CA LYS A 132 -1.98 2.66 -19.70
C LYS A 132 -2.51 1.70 -18.65
N TRP A 133 -3.80 1.79 -18.36
CA TRP A 133 -4.44 0.94 -17.38
C TRP A 133 -4.73 -0.45 -17.98
N PRO A 134 -4.30 -1.54 -17.34
CA PRO A 134 -4.74 -2.89 -17.70
C PRO A 134 -6.18 -3.19 -17.22
N CYS A 135 -6.87 -2.19 -16.65
CA CYS A 135 -8.21 -2.28 -16.11
C CYS A 135 -9.13 -1.20 -16.70
N ASP A 136 -10.45 -1.39 -16.55
CA ASP A 136 -11.47 -0.49 -17.08
C ASP A 136 -11.62 0.85 -16.33
N VAL A 137 -10.62 1.28 -15.56
CA VAL A 137 -10.65 2.54 -14.81
C VAL A 137 -10.07 3.65 -15.68
N LYS A 138 -10.93 4.54 -16.18
CA LYS A 138 -10.58 5.55 -17.19
C LYS A 138 -10.59 6.98 -16.65
N ASP A 139 -11.28 7.21 -15.54
CA ASP A 139 -11.45 8.53 -14.95
C ASP A 139 -11.50 8.47 -13.42
N LEU A 140 -11.59 9.64 -12.80
CA LEU A 140 -11.63 9.78 -11.34
C LEU A 140 -12.89 9.19 -10.70
N ASP A 141 -14.03 9.18 -11.40
CA ASP A 141 -15.27 8.64 -10.86
C ASP A 141 -15.19 7.12 -10.78
N GLN A 142 -14.70 6.48 -11.85
CA GLN A 142 -14.43 5.05 -11.89
C GLN A 142 -13.33 4.66 -10.91
N TYR A 143 -12.31 5.52 -10.72
CA TYR A 143 -11.28 5.30 -9.73
C TYR A 143 -11.86 5.32 -8.32
N ARG A 144 -12.72 6.30 -7.99
CA ARG A 144 -13.42 6.35 -6.71
C ARG A 144 -14.30 5.11 -6.48
N VAL A 145 -14.97 4.62 -7.53
CA VAL A 145 -15.72 3.35 -7.47
C VAL A 145 -14.79 2.16 -7.20
N ALA A 146 -13.60 2.12 -7.80
CA ALA A 146 -12.61 1.08 -7.54
C ALA A 146 -12.11 1.13 -6.07
N LEU A 147 -11.83 2.32 -5.54
CA LEU A 147 -11.48 2.51 -4.13
C LEU A 147 -12.58 2.00 -3.20
N LEU A 148 -13.85 2.28 -3.51
CA LEU A 148 -14.98 1.77 -2.73
C LEU A 148 -15.05 0.23 -2.74
N LYS A 149 -14.77 -0.42 -3.88
CA LYS A 149 -14.75 -1.89 -3.99
C LYS A 149 -13.63 -2.49 -3.13
N ILE A 150 -12.43 -1.92 -3.21
CA ILE A 150 -11.27 -2.38 -2.42
C ILE A 150 -11.52 -2.18 -0.92
N ARG A 151 -12.02 -1.01 -0.53
CA ARG A 151 -12.44 -0.71 0.85
C ARG A 151 -13.43 -1.75 1.37
N LYS A 152 -14.48 -2.07 0.61
CA LYS A 152 -15.47 -3.09 0.99
C LYS A 152 -14.84 -4.47 1.15
N ALA A 153 -14.02 -4.89 0.19
CA ALA A 153 -13.32 -6.17 0.24
C ALA A 153 -12.40 -6.29 1.47
N PHE A 154 -11.67 -5.21 1.81
CA PHE A 154 -10.82 -5.16 2.99
C PHE A 154 -11.62 -5.29 4.29
N VAL A 155 -12.74 -4.54 4.42
CA VAL A 155 -13.62 -4.62 5.58
C VAL A 155 -14.26 -6.00 5.71
N GLU A 156 -14.81 -6.55 4.63
CA GLU A 156 -15.41 -7.89 4.60
C GLU A 156 -14.41 -8.96 4.99
N TRP A 157 -13.18 -8.91 4.44
CA TRP A 157 -12.11 -9.82 4.83
C TRP A 157 -11.76 -9.67 6.32
N ARG A 158 -11.59 -8.44 6.80
CA ARG A 158 -11.23 -8.17 8.19
C ARG A 158 -12.23 -8.80 9.15
N TYR A 159 -13.52 -8.70 8.85
CA TYR A 159 -14.60 -9.19 9.69
C TYR A 159 -15.06 -10.61 9.36
N LEU A 160 -14.43 -11.28 8.39
CA LEU A 160 -14.82 -12.63 7.96
C LEU A 160 -14.80 -13.63 9.12
N HIS A 161 -13.81 -13.49 10.02
CA HIS A 161 -13.62 -14.36 11.18
C HIS A 161 -14.53 -14.00 12.38
N GLU A 162 -15.17 -12.84 12.35
CA GLU A 162 -16.08 -12.37 13.41
C GLU A 162 -17.55 -12.74 13.12
N GLY A 163 -17.85 -13.13 11.88
CA GLY A 163 -19.18 -13.57 11.47
C GLY A 163 -19.53 -14.98 11.98
N ASN A 164 -20.76 -15.16 12.46
CA ASN A 164 -21.31 -16.48 12.74
C ASN A 164 -21.32 -17.32 11.44
N PRO A 165 -20.63 -18.48 11.38
CA PRO A 165 -20.51 -19.31 10.17
C PRO A 165 -21.85 -19.67 9.50
N ARG A 166 -22.95 -19.63 10.24
CA ARG A 166 -24.31 -19.94 9.77
C ARG A 166 -24.99 -18.84 8.94
N ALA A 167 -24.46 -17.60 8.92
CA ALA A 167 -25.08 -16.52 8.16
C ALA A 167 -24.77 -16.57 6.65
N TRP A 168 -23.67 -17.23 6.27
CA TRP A 168 -23.23 -17.34 4.87
C TRP A 168 -23.96 -18.45 4.09
N THR A 169 -24.36 -19.53 4.75
CA THR A 169 -25.11 -20.64 4.12
C THR A 169 -26.51 -20.22 3.66
N HIS A 170 -27.18 -19.32 4.39
CA HIS A 170 -28.51 -18.83 3.99
C HIS A 170 -28.49 -17.85 2.80
N LYS A 171 -27.43 -17.06 2.61
CA LYS A 171 -27.34 -16.12 1.47
C LYS A 171 -27.02 -16.82 0.13
N LEU A 172 -26.33 -17.96 0.17
CA LEU A 172 -26.07 -18.77 -1.03
C LEU A 172 -27.31 -19.59 -1.45
N ALA A 173 -28.07 -20.13 -0.49
CA ALA A 173 -29.34 -20.81 -0.76
C ALA A 173 -30.41 -19.87 -1.34
N ALA A 174 -30.54 -18.65 -0.79
CA ALA A 174 -31.51 -17.67 -1.27
C ALA A 174 -31.23 -17.18 -2.71
N LYS A 175 -29.97 -17.15 -3.15
CA LYS A 175 -29.63 -16.80 -4.54
C LYS A 175 -29.87 -17.95 -5.54
N SER A 176 -29.77 -19.21 -5.12
CA SER A 176 -30.10 -20.34 -6.00
C SER A 176 -31.61 -20.55 -6.19
N GLU A 177 -32.44 -20.14 -5.22
CA GLU A 177 -33.90 -20.19 -5.35
C GLU A 177 -34.45 -19.08 -6.26
N SER A 178 -33.88 -17.87 -6.19
CA SER A 178 -34.34 -16.70 -6.98
C SER A 178 -33.93 -16.71 -8.45
N GLN A 179 -33.06 -17.64 -8.88
CA GLN A 179 -32.69 -17.86 -10.28
C GLN A 179 -33.40 -19.06 -10.91
N ARG A 180 -34.36 -19.68 -10.20
CA ARG A 180 -35.18 -20.82 -10.67
C ARG A 180 -36.66 -20.46 -10.88
N VAL A 181 -37.01 -19.18 -10.94
CA VAL A 181 -38.37 -18.70 -11.27
C VAL A 181 -38.33 -17.95 -12.60
#